data_AF-A0A7Z9KY13-F1
#
_entry.id   AF-A0A7Z9KY13-F1
#
_cell.length_a   1.000
_cell.length_b   1.000
_cell.length_c   1.000
_cell.angle_alpha   90.00
_cell.angle_beta   90.00
_cell.angle_gamma   90.00
#
_symmetry.space_group_name_H-M   'P 1'
#
loop_
_entity.id
_entity.type
_entity.pdbx_description
1 polymer ?
#
loop_
_entity_poly.entity_id
_entity_poly.type
_entity_poly.pdbx_seq_one_letter_code
_entity_poly.pdbx_strand_id
1 'polypeptide(L)'
;TIQKLGPIKEVFEKLPLGDMAQGMNLDDKQLKRVEAIIQSMTQGEREKPEIIDESRITRIASGSGTKNNEVRDLVKRFFAMRQLMGQVGKQPGLLSKIPGFKQLSQLKDIQGLDMGDMMGNDMGGGMDPMAAMQAGIPMGMPTAGDGRAAGDRRMRTASQIAKAKSRKKMAKKSRKKSRRK
;
A
#
# COMPACT_ATOMS: atom_id res chain seq x y z
N THR A 1 -7.46 3.31 31.44
CA THR A 1 -6.75 3.44 30.14
C THR A 1 -7.59 4.16 29.08
N ILE A 2 -8.35 5.21 29.44
CA ILE A 2 -9.22 5.97 28.50
C ILE A 2 -8.75 7.43 28.34
N GLN A 3 -7.91 7.92 29.25
CA GLN A 3 -7.40 9.31 29.24
C GLN A 3 -6.33 9.58 28.17
N LYS A 4 -5.81 8.56 27.46
CA LYS A 4 -4.72 8.73 26.48
C LYS A 4 -5.20 8.99 25.04
N LEU A 5 -6.51 9.07 24.81
CA LEU A 5 -7.09 9.31 23.48
C LEU A 5 -7.31 10.80 23.17
N GLY A 6 -7.29 11.68 24.17
CA GLY A 6 -7.39 13.13 23.97
C GLY A 6 -6.29 13.71 23.07
N PRO A 7 -5.00 13.46 23.36
CA PRO A 7 -3.90 13.98 22.54
C PRO A 7 -3.86 13.38 21.13
N ILE A 8 -4.39 12.17 20.94
CA ILE A 8 -4.39 11.50 19.64
C ILE A 8 -5.47 12.09 18.71
N LYS A 9 -6.65 12.46 19.25
CA LYS A 9 -7.72 13.13 18.47
C LYS A 9 -7.25 14.47 17.89
N GLU A 10 -6.60 15.31 18.70
CA GLU A 10 -6.09 16.63 18.26
C GLU A 10 -5.01 16.54 17.18
N VAL A 11 -4.14 15.52 17.25
CA VAL A 11 -3.12 15.26 16.22
C VAL A 11 -3.76 14.74 14.93
N PHE A 12 -4.82 13.94 15.04
CA PHE A 12 -5.55 13.41 13.89
C PHE A 12 -6.34 14.50 13.14
N GLU A 13 -6.89 15.47 13.86
CA GLU A 13 -7.60 16.64 13.31
C GLU A 13 -6.68 17.59 12.52
N LYS A 14 -5.39 17.64 12.86
CA LYS A 14 -4.38 18.49 12.19
C LYS A 14 -3.70 17.82 11.00
N LEU A 15 -3.95 16.54 10.74
CA LEU A 15 -3.48 15.88 9.53
C LEU A 15 -4.46 16.16 8.38
N PRO A 16 -3.98 16.32 7.12
CA PRO A 16 -4.84 16.47 5.94
C PRO A 16 -5.71 15.22 5.63
N LEU A 17 -5.68 14.22 6.52
CA LEU A 17 -6.58 13.07 6.57
C LEU A 17 -7.83 13.34 7.43
N GLY A 18 -7.96 14.54 8.01
CA GLY A 18 -9.05 14.94 8.92
C GLY A 18 -10.45 14.70 8.35
N ASP A 19 -10.70 15.03 7.07
CA ASP A 19 -11.99 14.75 6.42
C ASP A 19 -12.29 13.25 6.27
N MET A 20 -11.26 12.42 6.13
CA MET A 20 -11.40 10.96 6.08
C MET A 20 -11.62 10.37 7.49
N ALA A 21 -11.04 11.03 8.50
CA ALA A 21 -11.17 10.69 9.90
C ALA A 21 -12.50 11.15 10.52
N GLN A 22 -13.10 12.24 10.04
CA GLN A 22 -14.41 12.71 10.51
C GLN A 22 -15.56 11.73 10.21
N GLY A 23 -15.42 10.91 9.15
CA GLY A 23 -16.31 9.77 8.90
C GLY A 23 -16.15 8.62 9.91
N MET A 24 -15.04 8.59 10.65
CA MET A 24 -14.80 7.71 11.78
C MET A 24 -15.14 8.45 13.07
N ASN A 25 -16.44 8.63 13.36
CA ASN A 25 -16.88 9.01 14.70
C ASN A 25 -16.51 7.87 15.67
N LEU A 26 -15.29 7.96 16.21
CA LEU A 26 -14.74 7.02 17.18
C LEU A 26 -15.39 7.29 18.54
N ASP A 27 -16.60 6.75 18.70
CA ASP A 27 -17.26 6.61 20.00
C ASP A 27 -16.47 5.60 20.85
N ASP A 28 -16.27 5.89 22.14
CA ASP A 28 -15.54 5.05 23.09
C ASP A 28 -16.14 3.63 23.15
N LYS A 29 -17.46 3.50 22.95
CA LYS A 29 -18.13 2.19 22.87
C LYS A 29 -17.71 1.41 21.62
N GLN A 30 -17.50 2.08 20.49
CA GLN A 30 -17.02 1.44 19.26
C GLN A 30 -15.57 0.99 19.42
N LEU A 31 -14.73 1.82 20.05
CA LEU A 31 -13.34 1.46 20.34
C LEU A 31 -13.23 0.21 21.22
N LYS A 32 -14.05 0.11 22.27
CA LYS A 32 -14.10 -1.10 23.11
C LYS A 32 -14.51 -2.35 22.33
N ARG A 33 -15.46 -2.24 21.40
CA ARG A 33 -15.85 -3.38 20.53
C ARG A 33 -14.72 -3.79 19.59
N VAL A 34 -14.05 -2.81 18.98
CA VAL A 34 -12.90 -3.07 18.11
C VAL A 34 -11.77 -3.74 18.89
N GLU A 35 -11.50 -3.26 20.11
CA GLU A 35 -10.53 -3.89 21.01
C GLU A 35 -10.90 -5.34 21.32
N ALA A 36 -12.16 -5.63 21.68
CA ALA A 36 -12.63 -6.99 21.93
C ALA A 36 -12.50 -7.91 20.69
N ILE A 37 -12.79 -7.39 19.49
CA ILE A 37 -12.61 -8.12 18.22
C ILE A 37 -11.13 -8.46 18.01
N ILE A 38 -10.23 -7.49 18.17
CA ILE A 38 -8.79 -7.69 17.97
C ILE A 38 -8.23 -8.66 19.00
N GLN A 39 -8.66 -8.56 20.26
CA GLN A 39 -8.27 -9.50 21.33
C GLN A 39 -8.69 -10.94 21.03
N SER A 40 -9.80 -11.14 20.30
CA SER A 40 -10.31 -12.46 19.88
C SER A 40 -9.60 -13.05 18.65
N MET A 41 -8.69 -12.30 18.01
CA MET A 41 -7.83 -12.77 16.93
C MET A 41 -6.57 -13.45 17.47
N THR A 42 -6.11 -14.47 16.76
CA THR A 42 -4.78 -15.07 16.96
C THR A 42 -3.69 -14.17 16.41
N GLN A 43 -2.45 -14.35 16.87
CA GLN A 43 -1.30 -13.56 16.40
C GLN A 43 -1.14 -13.62 14.87
N GLY A 44 -1.25 -14.80 14.26
CA GLY A 44 -1.13 -14.95 12.81
C GLY A 44 -2.20 -14.19 12.02
N GLU A 45 -3.41 -14.06 12.57
CA GLU A 45 -4.50 -13.29 11.95
C GLU A 45 -4.28 -11.78 12.08
N ARG A 46 -3.63 -11.32 13.17
CA ARG A 46 -3.28 -9.90 13.36
C ARG A 46 -2.14 -9.48 12.43
N GLU A 47 -1.14 -10.33 12.26
CA GLU A 47 -0.01 -10.08 11.36
C GLU A 47 -0.43 -10.17 9.89
N LYS A 48 -1.30 -11.12 9.56
CA LYS A 48 -1.77 -11.38 8.19
C LYS A 48 -3.29 -11.42 8.13
N PRO A 49 -3.97 -10.26 8.06
CA PRO A 49 -5.44 -10.22 7.95
C PRO A 49 -6.01 -10.87 6.69
N GLU A 50 -5.16 -11.20 5.71
CA GLU A 50 -5.52 -11.91 4.47
C GLU A 50 -5.96 -13.35 4.69
N ILE A 51 -5.56 -13.97 5.81
CA ILE A 51 -5.92 -15.36 6.13
C ILE A 51 -7.32 -15.49 6.77
N ILE A 52 -7.99 -14.36 7.05
CA ILE A 52 -9.28 -14.32 7.72
C ILE A 52 -10.39 -14.73 6.73
N ASP A 53 -10.83 -15.98 6.85
CA ASP A 53 -11.95 -16.56 6.11
C ASP A 53 -13.27 -16.53 6.92
N GLU A 54 -14.35 -17.08 6.37
CA GLU A 54 -15.67 -17.08 7.04
C GLU A 54 -15.69 -17.89 8.35
N SER A 55 -14.90 -18.97 8.42
CA SER A 55 -14.76 -19.79 9.62
C SER A 55 -14.12 -18.99 10.75
N ARG A 56 -13.01 -18.29 10.46
CA ARG A 56 -12.31 -17.42 11.40
C ARG A 56 -13.16 -16.23 11.82
N ILE A 57 -13.90 -15.62 10.89
CA ILE A 57 -14.84 -14.53 11.20
C ILE A 57 -15.87 -15.00 12.22
N THR A 58 -16.45 -16.19 12.03
CA THR A 58 -17.45 -16.76 12.95
C THR A 58 -16.84 -17.01 14.33
N ARG A 59 -15.63 -17.57 14.40
CA ARG A 59 -14.91 -17.78 15.66
C ARG A 59 -14.63 -16.46 16.38
N ILE A 60 -14.07 -15.46 15.68
CA ILE A 60 -13.75 -14.14 16.24
C ILE A 60 -15.01 -13.49 16.77
N ALA A 61 -16.09 -13.46 15.97
CA ALA A 61 -17.37 -12.88 16.36
C ALA A 61 -17.96 -13.53 17.62
N SER A 62 -17.88 -14.85 17.73
CA SER A 62 -18.30 -15.58 18.93
C SER A 62 -17.44 -15.27 20.16
N GLY A 63 -16.12 -15.08 19.98
CA GLY A 63 -15.20 -14.74 21.07
C GLY A 63 -15.32 -13.29 21.55
N SER A 64 -15.67 -12.36 20.64
CA SER A 64 -15.79 -10.93 20.96
C SER A 64 -17.21 -10.49 21.31
N GLY A 65 -18.21 -11.37 21.18
CA GLY A 65 -19.63 -11.03 21.41
C GLY A 65 -20.20 -10.05 20.36
N THR A 66 -19.65 -10.05 19.15
CA THR A 66 -20.04 -9.13 18.06
C THR A 66 -20.65 -9.89 16.88
N LYS A 67 -21.24 -9.19 15.92
CA LYS A 67 -21.80 -9.82 14.71
C LYS A 67 -20.71 -10.13 13.68
N ASN A 68 -20.88 -11.19 12.90
CA ASN A 68 -19.97 -11.54 11.78
C ASN A 68 -19.74 -10.37 10.82
N ASN A 69 -20.77 -9.55 10.58
CA ASN A 69 -20.67 -8.37 9.71
C ASN A 69 -19.74 -7.30 10.29
N GLU A 70 -19.74 -7.09 11.60
CA GLU A 70 -18.87 -6.10 12.25
C GLU A 70 -17.39 -6.49 12.10
N VAL A 71 -17.07 -7.78 12.26
CA VAL A 71 -15.72 -8.31 12.04
C VAL A 71 -15.32 -8.16 10.57
N ARG A 72 -16.20 -8.53 9.64
CA ARG A 72 -15.95 -8.41 8.20
C ARG A 72 -15.72 -6.96 7.78
N ASP A 73 -16.46 -6.02 8.34
CA ASP A 73 -16.30 -4.60 8.02
C ASP A 73 -15.04 -4.00 8.63
N LEU A 74 -14.63 -4.45 9.83
CA LEU A 74 -13.34 -4.08 10.40
C LEU A 74 -12.19 -4.51 9.48
N VAL A 75 -12.21 -5.75 9.01
CA VAL A 75 -11.19 -6.28 8.09
C VAL A 75 -11.15 -5.48 6.78
N LYS A 76 -12.30 -5.15 6.19
CA LYS A 76 -12.35 -4.29 4.99
C LYS A 76 -11.75 -2.90 5.24
N ARG A 77 -12.10 -2.26 6.36
CA ARG A 77 -11.58 -0.93 6.73
C ARG A 77 -10.07 -0.98 6.90
N PHE A 78 -9.55 -2.03 7.52
CA PHE A 78 -8.11 -2.26 7.62
C PHE A 78 -7.43 -2.34 6.25
N PHE A 79 -7.98 -3.12 5.30
CA PHE A 79 -7.42 -3.21 3.96
C PHE A 79 -7.43 -1.87 3.21
N ALA A 80 -8.52 -1.09 3.34
CA ALA A 80 -8.60 0.24 2.76
C ALA A 80 -7.50 1.16 3.34
N MET A 81 -7.32 1.17 4.66
CA MET A 81 -6.26 1.95 5.32
C MET A 81 -4.86 1.48 4.93
N ARG A 82 -4.62 0.16 4.84
CA ARG A 82 -3.35 -0.41 4.38
C ARG A 82 -3.02 0.00 2.96
N GLN A 83 -4.01 0.03 2.07
CA GLN A 83 -3.83 0.50 0.70
C GLN A 83 -3.46 1.98 0.64
N LEU A 84 -4.15 2.83 1.42
CA LEU A 84 -3.84 4.24 1.52
C LEU A 84 -2.42 4.47 2.06
N MET A 85 -2.03 3.82 3.16
CA MET A 85 -0.67 3.92 3.70
C MET A 85 0.39 3.39 2.73
N GLY A 86 0.09 2.30 2.02
CA GLY A 86 0.97 1.78 0.97
C GLY A 86 1.16 2.73 -0.21
N GLN A 87 0.17 3.59 -0.51
CA GLN A 87 0.29 4.62 -1.54
C GLN A 87 1.07 5.84 -1.05
N VAL A 88 0.86 6.27 0.20
CA VAL A 88 1.59 7.39 0.82
C VAL A 88 3.09 7.07 0.92
N GLY A 89 3.45 5.85 1.35
CA GLY A 89 4.87 5.43 1.43
C GLY A 89 5.57 5.28 0.08
N LYS A 90 4.81 5.08 -1.01
CA LYS A 90 5.34 4.98 -2.38
C LYS A 90 5.45 6.32 -3.10
N GLN A 91 4.80 7.36 -2.60
CA GLN A 91 4.89 8.71 -3.15
C GLN A 91 5.57 9.65 -2.15
N PRO A 92 6.92 9.65 -2.06
CA PRO A 92 7.66 10.57 -1.20
C PRO A 92 7.33 12.05 -1.50
N GLY A 93 6.93 12.37 -2.73
CA GLY A 93 6.52 13.71 -3.13
C GLY A 93 5.19 14.20 -2.53
N LEU A 94 4.36 13.32 -1.93
CA LEU A 94 3.17 13.74 -1.18
C LEU A 94 3.56 14.19 0.25
N LEU A 95 4.57 13.55 0.82
CA LEU A 95 5.19 13.94 2.10
C LEU A 95 5.96 15.26 1.97
N SER A 96 6.64 15.49 0.84
CA SER A 96 7.30 16.77 0.51
C SER A 96 6.32 17.94 0.27
N LYS A 97 5.02 17.66 0.11
CA LYS A 97 3.96 18.67 -0.03
C LYS A 97 3.31 19.06 1.30
N ILE A 98 3.71 18.44 2.41
CA ILE A 98 3.26 18.84 3.75
C ILE A 98 4.01 20.14 4.13
N PRO A 99 3.30 21.25 4.39
CA PRO A 99 3.90 22.49 4.87
C PRO A 99 4.67 22.21 6.18
N GLY A 100 5.98 22.50 6.21
CA GLY A 100 6.87 22.20 7.35
C GLY A 100 7.87 21.05 7.09
N PHE A 101 7.51 20.02 6.31
CA PHE A 101 8.46 18.96 5.96
C PHE A 101 9.45 19.40 4.88
N LYS A 102 9.01 20.25 3.94
CA LYS A 102 9.89 20.89 2.95
C LYS A 102 10.97 21.77 3.62
N GLN A 103 10.60 22.45 4.70
CA GLN A 103 11.51 23.33 5.43
C GLN A 103 12.51 22.53 6.28
N LEU A 104 12.09 21.39 6.85
CA LEU A 104 12.98 20.46 7.55
C LEU A 104 13.93 19.71 6.59
N SER A 105 13.46 19.32 5.40
CA SER A 105 14.34 18.77 4.35
C SER A 105 15.36 19.82 3.91
N GLN A 106 14.91 21.05 3.65
CA GLN A 106 15.81 22.16 3.32
C GLN A 106 16.76 22.50 4.48
N LEU A 107 16.35 22.37 5.73
CA LEU A 107 17.23 22.58 6.89
C LEU A 107 18.29 21.46 7.01
N LYS A 108 17.93 20.22 6.65
CA LYS A 108 18.87 19.10 6.57
C LYS A 108 19.85 19.24 5.40
N ASP A 109 19.41 19.87 4.31
CA ASP A 109 20.28 20.26 3.18
C ASP A 109 21.17 21.49 3.53
N ILE A 110 20.73 22.38 4.44
CA ILE A 110 21.54 23.49 4.98
C ILE A 110 22.53 23.01 6.07
N GLN A 111 22.21 21.94 6.80
CA GLN A 111 23.15 21.22 7.68
C GLN A 111 24.12 20.30 6.90
N GLY A 112 24.00 20.26 5.57
CA GLY A 112 24.95 19.64 4.64
C GLY A 112 26.07 20.58 4.18
N LEU A 113 26.25 21.73 4.83
CA LEU A 113 27.56 22.39 4.82
C LEU A 113 28.53 21.48 5.59
N ASP A 114 29.31 20.77 4.78
CA ASP A 114 30.36 19.86 5.16
C ASP A 114 31.33 20.53 6.15
N MET A 115 31.22 20.17 7.43
CA MET A 115 32.20 20.56 8.45
C MET A 115 33.55 19.84 8.24
N GLY A 116 33.61 18.88 7.31
CA GLY A 116 34.85 18.28 6.79
C GLY A 116 35.65 19.21 5.88
N ASP A 117 34.99 20.12 5.16
CA ASP A 117 35.65 21.03 4.20
C ASP A 117 36.06 22.37 4.83
N MET A 118 35.71 22.62 6.10
CA MET A 118 36.05 23.85 6.83
C MET A 118 37.09 23.66 7.94
N MET A 119 37.48 22.42 8.28
CA MET A 119 38.35 22.16 9.44
C MET A 119 39.45 21.11 9.20
N GLY A 120 39.93 20.94 7.97
CA GLY A 120 40.93 19.91 7.67
C GLY A 120 41.81 20.19 6.46
N ASN A 121 42.99 20.77 6.75
CA ASN A 121 44.23 20.51 6.03
C ASN A 121 44.62 21.41 4.83
N ASP A 122 44.82 22.69 5.15
CA ASP A 122 46.01 23.44 4.70
C ASP A 122 47.28 22.81 5.31
N MET A 123 47.65 21.60 4.85
CA MET A 123 48.99 21.07 5.08
C MET A 123 49.37 20.12 3.95
N GLY A 124 50.40 20.52 3.21
CA GLY A 124 50.80 19.95 1.94
C GLY A 124 51.30 18.51 1.96
N GLY A 125 51.43 17.96 0.76
CA GLY A 125 52.04 16.65 0.51
C GLY A 125 51.35 15.95 -0.66
N GLY A 126 52.01 15.96 -1.81
CA GLY A 126 51.42 15.60 -3.10
C GLY A 126 51.08 14.12 -3.30
N MET A 127 50.23 13.87 -4.28
CA MET A 127 50.42 12.83 -5.30
C MET A 127 49.44 13.06 -6.46
N ASP A 128 49.97 13.03 -7.67
CA ASP A 128 49.36 13.42 -8.95
C ASP A 128 48.42 12.32 -9.57
N PRO A 129 47.71 12.63 -10.67
CA PRO A 129 46.34 12.18 -10.98
C PRO A 129 46.25 11.15 -12.13
N MET A 130 45.02 10.78 -12.51
CA MET A 130 44.65 10.48 -13.91
C MET A 130 45.44 9.35 -14.64
N ALA A 131 45.36 8.10 -14.16
CA ALA A 131 46.03 6.95 -14.79
C ALA A 131 45.21 5.64 -14.85
N ALA A 132 43.90 5.69 -15.18
CA ALA A 132 43.12 4.47 -15.42
C ALA A 132 42.04 4.59 -16.52
N MET A 133 42.26 5.47 -17.50
CA MET A 133 41.69 5.28 -18.84
C MET A 133 42.70 4.42 -19.63
N GLN A 134 42.24 3.59 -20.58
CA GLN A 134 43.05 2.90 -21.61
C GLN A 134 43.44 1.43 -21.36
N ALA A 135 42.55 0.48 -21.67
CA ALA A 135 42.94 -0.81 -22.25
C ALA A 135 41.75 -1.45 -22.98
N GLY A 136 41.84 -1.50 -24.32
CA GLY A 136 40.90 -2.22 -25.18
C GLY A 136 41.33 -3.67 -25.44
N ILE A 137 40.49 -4.31 -26.26
CA ILE A 137 40.55 -5.65 -26.91
C ILE A 137 40.09 -6.88 -26.08
N PRO A 138 39.64 -7.99 -26.73
CA PRO A 138 38.22 -8.38 -26.87
C PRO A 138 38.00 -9.85 -26.39
N MET A 139 36.82 -10.43 -26.68
CA MET A 139 36.46 -11.88 -26.71
C MET A 139 35.35 -12.28 -25.73
N GLY A 140 34.29 -12.89 -26.27
CA GLY A 140 33.35 -13.69 -25.49
C GLY A 140 31.90 -13.71 -26.00
N MET A 141 31.64 -14.25 -27.19
CA MET A 141 30.39 -14.99 -27.45
C MET A 141 30.69 -16.46 -27.14
N PRO A 142 29.82 -17.18 -26.40
CA PRO A 142 28.76 -17.92 -27.09
C PRO A 142 27.42 -18.12 -26.34
N THR A 143 26.40 -18.36 -27.17
CA THR A 143 25.26 -19.31 -27.03
C THR A 143 24.11 -19.06 -26.05
N ALA A 144 22.97 -18.71 -26.65
CA ALA A 144 21.70 -19.45 -26.63
C ALA A 144 21.21 -20.06 -25.30
N GLY A 145 20.08 -19.57 -24.80
CA GLY A 145 19.22 -20.31 -23.87
C GLY A 145 18.24 -19.43 -23.09
N ASP A 146 16.94 -19.61 -23.37
CA ASP A 146 15.80 -19.27 -22.52
C ASP A 146 15.40 -17.80 -22.29
N GLY A 147 14.99 -17.17 -23.39
CA GLY A 147 13.99 -16.10 -23.35
C GLY A 147 12.58 -16.66 -23.12
N ARG A 148 12.15 -16.83 -21.86
CA ARG A 148 10.73 -16.94 -21.51
C ARG A 148 10.12 -15.55 -21.35
N ALA A 149 9.80 -14.95 -22.49
CA ALA A 149 9.04 -13.73 -22.58
C ALA A 149 7.62 -13.94 -22.05
N ALA A 150 7.28 -13.13 -21.05
CA ALA A 150 5.91 -12.90 -20.61
C ALA A 150 5.11 -12.22 -21.73
N GLY A 151 3.87 -12.70 -21.94
CA GLY A 151 2.80 -11.88 -22.49
C GLY A 151 2.39 -12.16 -23.94
N ASP A 152 1.22 -12.79 -24.12
CA ASP A 152 0.35 -12.43 -25.25
C ASP A 152 -1.12 -12.52 -24.82
N ARG A 153 -1.56 -11.54 -24.02
CA ARG A 153 -2.98 -11.33 -23.72
C ARG A 153 -3.57 -10.49 -24.85
N ARG A 154 -3.77 -11.09 -26.03
CA ARG A 154 -4.38 -10.41 -27.19
C ARG A 154 -5.71 -9.78 -26.77
N MET A 155 -5.75 -8.45 -26.72
CA MET A 155 -6.98 -7.71 -26.45
C MET A 155 -7.97 -7.98 -27.59
N ARG A 156 -9.10 -8.60 -27.25
CA ARG A 156 -10.20 -8.80 -28.19
C ARG A 156 -10.70 -7.43 -28.65
N THR A 157 -10.82 -7.25 -29.96
CA THR A 157 -11.30 -5.98 -30.53
C THR A 157 -12.74 -5.70 -30.09
N ALA A 158 -13.14 -4.43 -30.04
CA ALA A 158 -14.48 -4.01 -29.59
C ALA A 158 -15.61 -4.74 -30.36
N SER A 159 -15.41 -5.00 -31.65
CA SER A 159 -16.33 -5.77 -32.50
C SER A 159 -16.49 -7.23 -32.06
N GLN A 160 -15.40 -7.87 -31.63
CA GLN A 160 -15.43 -9.25 -31.12
C GLN A 160 -16.13 -9.34 -29.76
N ILE A 161 -15.96 -8.33 -28.90
CA ILE A 161 -16.66 -8.25 -27.61
C ILE A 161 -18.16 -8.03 -27.81
N ALA A 162 -18.56 -7.17 -28.74
CA ALA A 162 -19.97 -6.91 -29.05
C ALA A 162 -20.68 -8.16 -29.61
N LYS A 163 -20.05 -8.89 -30.53
CA LYS A 163 -20.57 -10.15 -31.09
C LYS A 163 -20.72 -11.25 -30.02
N ALA A 164 -19.79 -11.32 -29.06
CA ALA A 164 -19.89 -12.27 -27.95
C ALA A 164 -21.08 -11.95 -27.00
N LYS A 165 -21.31 -10.66 -26.71
CA LYS A 165 -22.43 -10.21 -25.87
C LYS A 165 -23.79 -10.47 -26.52
N SER A 166 -23.94 -10.21 -27.82
CA SER A 166 -25.21 -10.42 -28.54
C SER A 166 -25.60 -11.91 -28.61
N ARG A 167 -24.64 -12.79 -28.91
CA ARG A 167 -24.84 -14.25 -28.91
C ARG A 167 -25.30 -14.76 -27.54
N LYS A 168 -24.68 -14.28 -26.45
CA LYS A 168 -25.06 -14.66 -25.07
C LYS A 168 -26.47 -14.17 -24.71
N LYS A 169 -26.89 -13.00 -25.21
CA LYS A 169 -28.25 -12.46 -25.00
C LYS A 169 -29.30 -13.25 -25.79
N MET A 170 -29.00 -13.62 -27.04
CA MET A 170 -29.90 -14.46 -27.85
C MET A 170 -30.07 -15.86 -27.26
N ALA A 171 -28.99 -16.50 -26.82
CA ALA A 171 -29.04 -17.81 -26.14
C ALA A 171 -29.88 -17.78 -24.84
N LYS A 172 -29.80 -16.70 -24.05
CA LYS A 172 -30.65 -16.52 -22.87
C LYS A 172 -32.13 -16.33 -23.23
N LYS A 173 -32.43 -15.59 -24.31
CA LYS A 173 -33.80 -15.37 -24.79
C LYS A 173 -34.42 -16.67 -25.32
N SER A 174 -33.69 -17.45 -26.12
CA SER A 174 -34.19 -18.75 -26.61
C SER A 174 -34.41 -19.73 -25.46
N ARG A 175 -33.49 -19.81 -24.49
CA ARG A 175 -33.64 -20.65 -23.30
C ARG A 175 -34.80 -20.23 -22.39
N LYS A 176 -35.14 -18.93 -22.34
CA LYS A 176 -36.33 -18.45 -21.60
C LYS A 176 -37.63 -18.74 -22.36
N LYS A 177 -37.59 -18.70 -23.70
CA LYS A 177 -38.73 -19.03 -24.56
C LYS A 177 -39.05 -20.54 -24.53
N SER A 178 -38.02 -21.39 -24.52
CA SER A 178 -38.19 -22.86 -24.41
C SER A 178 -38.64 -23.32 -23.02
N ARG A 179 -38.50 -22.48 -21.98
CA ARG A 179 -38.99 -22.75 -20.62
C ARG A 179 -40.45 -22.32 -20.39
N ARG A 180 -41.03 -21.55 -21.32
CA ARG A 180 -42.40 -21.02 -21.25
C ARG A 180 -43.37 -21.77 -22.17
N LYS A 181 -42.88 -22.76 -22.90
CA LYS A 181 -43.65 -23.66 -23.77
C LYS A 181 -43.58 -25.04 -23.15
#